data_AF-W5T9S8-F1
#
_entry.id   AF-W5T9S8-F1
#
_cell.length_a   1.000
_cell.length_b   1.000
_cell.length_c   1.000
_cell.angle_alpha   90.00
_cell.angle_beta   90.00
_cell.angle_gamma   90.00
#
_symmetry.space_group_name_H-M   'P 1'
#
loop_
_entity.id
_entity.type
_entity.pdbx_description
1 polymer ?
#
loop_
_entity_poly.entity_id
_entity_poly.type
_entity_poly.pdbx_seq_one_letter_code
_entity_poly.pdbx_strand_id
1 'polypeptide(L)' 'MTVGLWKTLRERSAARYAKAEAEGYAKAVAAGASESEAKAAGERAARRSRRRRRILLSGAGHG' A
#
# COMPACT_ATOMS: atom_id res chain seq x y z
N MET A 1 11.38 25.59 3.15
CA MET A 1 12.04 24.32 2.74
C MET A 1 11.27 23.04 3.16
N THR A 2 10.04 23.13 3.67
CA THR A 2 9.30 21.97 4.20
C THR A 2 8.43 21.26 3.16
N VAL A 3 7.83 22.01 2.22
CA VAL A 3 6.86 21.46 1.24
C VAL A 3 7.45 20.36 0.34
N GLY A 4 8.74 20.46 0.00
CA GLY A 4 9.44 19.48 -0.84
C GLY A 4 9.51 18.10 -0.20
N LEU A 5 9.89 18.02 1.08
CA LEU A 5 10.09 16.75 1.81
C LEU A 5 8.78 15.97 1.96
N TRP A 6 7.67 16.66 2.24
CA TRP A 6 6.34 16.03 2.34
C TRP A 6 5.87 15.47 1.01
N LYS A 7 6.18 16.14 -0.11
CA LYS A 7 5.86 15.66 -1.46
C LYS A 7 6.65 14.40 -1.80
N THR A 8 7.96 14.39 -1.52
CA THR A 8 8.81 13.21 -1.75
C THR A 8 8.38 12.02 -0.90
N LEU A 9 8.02 12.24 0.36
CA LEU A 9 7.51 11.19 1.25
C LEU A 9 6.14 10.65 0.79
N ARG A 10 5.28 11.52 0.25
CA ARG A 10 3.99 11.12 -0.33
C ARG A 10 4.18 10.26 -1.59
N GLU A 11 5.08 10.65 -2.48
CA GLU A 11 5.43 9.89 -3.70
C GLU A 11 6.06 8.53 -3.36
N ARG A 12 7.03 8.48 -2.45
CA ARG A 12 7.60 7.21 -1.95
C ARG A 12 6.55 6.27 -1.38
N SER A 13 5.53 6.84 -0.75
CA SER A 13 4.47 6.04 -0.15
C SER A 13 3.46 5.56 -1.19
N ALA A 14 3.16 6.36 -2.21
CA ALA A 14 2.38 5.91 -3.35
C ALA A 14 3.07 4.75 -4.08
N ALA A 15 4.38 4.85 -4.30
CA ALA A 15 5.18 3.76 -4.86
C ALA A 15 5.14 2.48 -4.00
N ARG A 16 5.18 2.63 -2.66
CA ARG A 16 5.03 1.48 -1.73
C ARG A 16 3.65 0.82 -1.81
N TYR A 17 2.59 1.59 -2.01
CA TYR A 17 1.25 1.02 -2.16
C TYR A 17 1.08 0.31 -3.50
N ALA A 18 1.58 0.90 -4.59
CA ALA A 18 1.59 0.27 -5.91
C ALA A 18 2.41 -1.04 -5.91
N LYS A 19 3.54 -1.06 -5.21
CA LYS A 19 4.34 -2.29 -5.03
C LYS A 19 3.56 -3.37 -4.27
N ALA A 20 2.88 -3.00 -3.17
CA ALA A 20 2.07 -3.94 -2.40
C ALA A 20 0.87 -4.49 -3.21
N GLU A 21 0.29 -3.67 -4.08
CA GLU A 21 -0.77 -4.06 -5.00
C GLU A 21 -0.26 -5.09 -6.03
N ALA A 22 0.86 -4.78 -6.70
CA ALA A 22 1.49 -5.65 -7.68
C ALA A 22 1.93 -6.99 -7.06
N GLU A 23 2.49 -6.97 -5.85
CA GLU A 23 2.86 -8.19 -5.11
C GLU A 23 1.62 -9.03 -4.74
N GLY A 24 0.53 -8.38 -4.31
CA GLY A 24 -0.72 -9.06 -3.98
C GLY A 24 -1.37 -9.71 -5.20
N TYR A 25 -1.37 -9.00 -6.33
CA TYR A 25 -1.83 -9.52 -7.62
C TYR A 25 -0.97 -10.70 -8.09
N ALA A 26 0.36 -10.54 -8.14
CA ALA A 26 1.27 -11.58 -8.60
C ALA A 26 1.18 -12.86 -7.75
N LYS A 27 1.02 -12.74 -6.43
CA LYS A 27 0.80 -13.89 -5.54
C LYS A 27 -0.51 -14.61 -5.83
N ALA A 28 -1.57 -13.88 -6.10
CA ALA A 28 -2.87 -14.47 -6.40
C ALA A 28 -2.87 -15.15 -7.78
N VAL A 29 -2.24 -14.53 -8.80
CA VAL A 29 -2.04 -15.17 -10.11
C VAL A 29 -1.20 -16.43 -9.97
N ALA A 30 -0.10 -16.40 -9.22
CA ALA A 30 0.74 -17.57 -8.98
C ALA A 30 0.00 -18.70 -8.23
N ALA A 31 -1.01 -18.35 -7.42
CA ALA A 31 -1.89 -19.30 -6.76
C ALA A 31 -3.03 -19.83 -7.65
N GLY A 32 -3.10 -19.40 -8.92
CA GLY A 32 -4.13 -19.81 -9.87
C GLY A 32 -5.46 -19.08 -9.73
N ALA A 33 -5.48 -17.93 -9.03
CA ALA A 33 -6.69 -17.12 -8.92
C ALA A 33 -7.08 -16.49 -10.26
N SER A 34 -8.38 -16.30 -10.46
CA SER A 34 -8.88 -15.56 -11.63
C SER A 34 -8.41 -14.10 -11.62
N GLU A 35 -8.39 -13.45 -12.78
CA GLU A 35 -7.92 -12.06 -12.91
C GLU A 35 -8.66 -11.10 -11.94
N SER A 36 -9.97 -11.28 -11.79
CA SER A 36 -10.82 -10.55 -10.85
C SER A 36 -10.39 -10.75 -9.39
N GLU A 37 -10.08 -11.98 -9.00
CA GLU A 37 -9.62 -12.32 -7.66
C GLU A 37 -8.20 -11.81 -7.38
N ALA A 38 -7.32 -11.89 -8.37
CA ALA A 38 -5.98 -11.34 -8.27
C ALA A 38 -6.00 -9.82 -8.11
N LYS A 39 -6.86 -9.13 -8.86
CA LYS A 39 -7.08 -7.69 -8.70
C LYS A 39 -7.60 -7.36 -7.30
N ALA A 40 -8.60 -8.09 -6.82
CA ALA A 40 -9.12 -7.92 -5.47
C ALA A 40 -8.05 -8.18 -4.39
N ALA A 41 -7.16 -9.16 -4.60
CA ALA A 41 -6.05 -9.45 -3.69
C ALA A 41 -5.01 -8.31 -3.66
N GLY A 42 -4.65 -7.76 -4.82
CA GLY A 42 -3.80 -6.57 -4.92
C GLY A 42 -4.40 -5.36 -4.21
N GLU A 43 -5.67 -5.05 -4.46
CA GLU A 43 -6.37 -3.94 -3.79
C GLU A 43 -6.42 -4.11 -2.27
N ARG A 44 -6.69 -5.33 -1.79
CA ARG A 44 -6.67 -5.64 -0.34
C ARG A 44 -5.27 -5.43 0.25
N ALA A 45 -4.21 -5.84 -0.43
CA ALA A 45 -2.84 -5.63 0.01
C ALA A 45 -2.49 -4.13 0.12
N ALA A 46 -2.85 -3.34 -0.91
CA ALA A 46 -2.69 -1.89 -0.90
C ALA A 46 -3.48 -1.21 0.23
N ARG A 47 -4.76 -1.59 0.43
CA ARG A 47 -5.61 -1.08 1.53
C ARG A 47 -5.02 -1.41 2.90
N ARG A 48 -4.51 -2.63 3.09
CA ARG A 48 -3.88 -3.05 4.36
C ARG A 48 -2.62 -2.24 4.64
N SER A 49 -1.80 -1.97 3.62
CA SER A 49 -0.61 -1.09 3.73
C SER A 49 -0.99 0.35 4.10
N ARG A 50 -2.01 0.92 3.43
CA ARG A 50 -2.56 2.25 3.77
C ARG A 50 -3.07 2.31 5.21
N ARG A 51 -3.82 1.29 5.65
CA ARG A 51 -4.37 1.22 7.02
C ARG A 51 -3.26 1.13 8.06
N ARG A 52 -2.24 0.28 7.85
CA ARG A 52 -1.06 0.20 8.73
C ARG A 52 -0.36 1.55 8.84
N ARG A 53 -0.15 2.25 7.72
CA ARG A 53 0.46 3.59 7.74
C ARG A 53 -0.40 4.60 8.49
N ARG A 54 -1.72 4.57 8.32
CA ARG A 54 -2.63 5.46 9.08
C ARG A 54 -2.56 5.17 10.58
N ILE A 55 -2.53 3.90 10.99
CA ILE A 55 -2.38 3.50 12.39
C ILE A 55 -1.03 3.96 12.95
N LEU A 56 0.07 3.77 12.22
CA LEU A 56 1.40 4.22 12.66
C LEU A 56 1.49 5.75 12.79
N LEU A 57 0.86 6.50 11.89
CA LEU A 57 0.83 7.96 11.94
C LEU A 57 -0.13 8.51 13.00
N SER A 58 -1.28 7.87 13.22
CA SER A 58 -2.24 8.27 14.28
C SER A 58 -1.83 7.78 15.67
N GLY A 59 -1.13 6.65 15.78
CA GLY A 59 -0.62 6.10 17.04
C GLY A 59 0.62 6.82 17.57
N ALA A 60 1.40 7.47 16.69
CA ALA A 60 2.55 8.29 17.08
C ALA A 60 2.17 9.65 17.71
N GLY A 61 0.87 9.93 17.90
CA GLY A 61 0.36 11.14 18.58
C GLY A 61 -0.18 10.90 20.00
N HIS A 62 -0.13 9.66 20.51
CA HIS A 62 -0.45 9.33 21.90
C HIS A 62 0.77 8.66 22.54
N GLY A 63 1.64 9.48 23.12
CA GLY A 63 2.82 9.08 23.88
C GLY A 63 3.40 10.31 24.54
#